data_AF-A0A7Y5KG41-F1
#
_entry.id   AF-A0A7Y5KG41-F1
#
_cell.length_a   1.000
_cell.length_b   1.000
_cell.length_c   1.000
_cell.angle_alpha   90.00
_cell.angle_beta   90.00
_cell.angle_gamma   90.00
#
_symmetry.space_group_name_H-M   'P 1'
#
loop_
_entity.id
_entity.type
_entity.pdbx_description
1 polymer ?
#
loop_
_entity_poly.entity_id
_entity_poly.type
_entity_poly.pdbx_seq_one_letter_code
_entity_poly.pdbx_strand_id
1 'polypeptide(L)'
;LAGKYVDEGVMDFVEGKYGRGHNYGIMLGYLVVAPLDKAVAKVISAMNARKATTFEKSPCQPDVALCFHPHTHRSSHLQREINNVITLVHVFLDFS
;
A
#
# COMPACT_ATOMS: atom_id res chain seq x y z
N LEU A 1 -10.89 1.88 -8.76
CA LEU A 1 -9.71 1.02 -8.48
C LEU A 1 -8.90 1.54 -7.30
N ALA A 2 -8.28 2.74 -7.41
CA ALA A 2 -7.46 3.31 -6.33
C ALA A 2 -8.17 3.44 -4.98
N GLY A 3 -9.46 3.79 -4.95
CA GLY A 3 -10.27 3.81 -3.73
C GLY A 3 -10.27 2.46 -3.02
N LYS A 4 -10.81 1.41 -3.66
CA LYS A 4 -10.82 0.04 -3.10
C LYS A 4 -9.45 -0.48 -2.67
N TYR A 5 -8.40 -0.19 -3.44
CA TYR A 5 -7.04 -0.59 -3.07
C TYR A 5 -6.64 -0.05 -1.68
N VAL A 6 -7.03 1.18 -1.36
CA VAL A 6 -6.75 1.81 -0.06
C VAL A 6 -7.82 1.47 0.97
N ASP A 7 -9.08 1.67 0.63
CA ASP A 7 -10.24 1.57 1.51
C ASP A 7 -10.49 0.14 2.00
N GLU A 8 -10.17 -0.87 1.18
CA GLU A 8 -10.27 -2.27 1.55
C GLU A 8 -8.87 -2.83 1.83
N GLY A 9 -7.98 -2.77 0.84
CA GLY A 9 -6.66 -3.42 0.92
C GLY A 9 -5.78 -2.92 2.06
N VAL A 10 -5.51 -1.61 2.14
CA VAL A 10 -4.67 -1.04 3.22
C VAL A 10 -5.39 -1.13 4.57
N MET A 11 -6.68 -0.81 4.60
CA MET A 11 -7.45 -0.86 5.83
C MET A 11 -7.51 -2.27 6.43
N ASP A 12 -7.55 -3.32 5.62
CA ASP A 12 -7.56 -4.69 6.15
C ASP A 12 -6.24 -5.05 6.87
N PHE A 13 -5.10 -4.51 6.42
CA PHE A 13 -3.83 -4.64 7.17
C PHE A 13 -3.82 -3.79 8.45
N VAL A 14 -4.33 -2.56 8.36
CA VAL A 14 -4.45 -1.64 9.50
C VAL A 14 -5.37 -2.21 10.58
N GLU A 15 -6.46 -2.86 10.20
CA GLU A 15 -7.39 -3.52 11.11
C GLU A 15 -6.88 -4.89 11.59
N GLY A 16 -5.72 -5.33 11.10
CA GLY A 16 -5.10 -6.58 11.50
C GLY A 16 -5.76 -7.84 10.94
N LYS A 17 -6.62 -7.71 9.92
CA LYS A 17 -7.28 -8.85 9.26
C LYS A 17 -6.29 -9.74 8.52
N TYR A 18 -5.23 -9.17 7.95
CA TYR A 18 -4.20 -9.90 7.18
C TYR A 18 -2.87 -10.11 7.90
N GLY A 19 -2.89 -10.26 9.22
CA GLY A 19 -1.68 -10.54 10.00
C GLY A 19 -1.53 -9.58 11.17
N ARG A 20 -2.19 -9.92 12.28
CA ARG A 20 -2.16 -9.17 13.53
C ARG A 20 -0.74 -9.17 14.13
N GLY A 21 -0.13 -8.00 14.30
CA GLY A 21 1.19 -7.88 14.93
C GLY A 21 2.39 -8.20 14.02
N HIS A 22 2.17 -8.38 12.72
CA HIS A 22 3.25 -8.58 11.77
C HIS A 22 3.92 -7.27 11.39
N ASN A 23 5.23 -7.32 11.16
CA ASN A 23 6.02 -6.15 10.76
C ASN A 23 5.87 -5.80 9.28
N TYR A 24 5.42 -6.76 8.45
CA TYR A 24 5.32 -6.61 7.00
C TYR A 24 4.01 -7.15 6.45
N GLY A 25 3.49 -6.47 5.44
CA GLY A 25 2.43 -6.94 4.55
C GLY A 25 2.81 -6.65 3.10
N ILE A 26 2.34 -7.48 2.17
CA ILE A 26 2.58 -7.28 0.73
C ILE A 26 1.25 -7.07 0.04
N MET A 27 1.17 -6.03 -0.78
CA MET A 27 0.04 -5.72 -1.62
C MET A 27 0.46 -5.74 -3.08
N LEU A 28 -0.28 -6.49 -3.89
CA LEU A 28 -0.08 -6.56 -5.33
C LEU A 28 -1.20 -5.79 -6.04
N GLY A 29 -0.83 -4.72 -6.73
CA GLY A 29 -1.70 -4.04 -7.69
C GLY A 29 -1.30 -4.43 -9.11
N TYR A 30 -2.26 -4.70 -9.99
CA TYR A 30 -1.95 -4.96 -11.39
C TYR A 30 -2.87 -4.12 -12.30
N LEU A 31 -2.36 -3.81 -13.48
CA LEU A 31 -3.08 -3.08 -14.51
C LEU A 31 -3.11 -3.91 -15.79
N VAL A 32 -4.30 -4.01 -16.40
CA VAL A 32 -4.52 -4.74 -17.66
C VAL A 32 -4.43 -3.80 -18.87
N VAL A 33 -4.44 -2.48 -18.66
CA VAL A 33 -4.36 -1.47 -19.72
C VAL A 33 -3.49 -0.30 -19.26
N ALA A 34 -2.44 0.03 -20.02
CA ALA A 34 -1.53 1.14 -19.80
C ALA A 34 -2.20 2.53 -19.66
N PRO A 35 -1.52 3.54 -19.05
CA PRO A 35 -0.17 3.46 -18.47
C PRO A 35 -0.16 3.19 -16.95
N LEU A 36 0.73 2.29 -16.51
CA LEU A 36 0.90 1.91 -15.11
C LEU A 36 1.15 3.12 -14.19
N ASP A 37 2.00 4.05 -14.60
CA ASP A 37 2.36 5.24 -13.82
C ASP A 37 1.14 6.08 -13.41
N LYS A 38 0.16 6.20 -14.31
CA LYS A 38 -1.07 6.96 -14.02
C LYS A 38 -1.92 6.24 -12.96
N ALA A 39 -1.90 4.90 -12.95
CA ALA A 39 -2.59 4.13 -11.92
C ALA A 39 -1.87 4.25 -10.58
N VAL A 40 -0.55 4.11 -10.56
CA VAL A 40 0.28 4.31 -9.36
C VAL A 40 0.06 5.70 -8.77
N ALA A 41 0.11 6.75 -9.58
CA ALA A 41 -0.14 8.12 -9.14
C ALA A 41 -1.52 8.30 -8.51
N LYS A 42 -2.56 7.66 -9.06
CA LYS A 42 -3.92 7.68 -8.47
C LYS A 42 -3.98 6.96 -7.14
N VAL A 43 -3.27 5.83 -6.97
CA VAL A 43 -3.20 5.11 -5.69
C VAL A 43 -2.48 5.95 -4.65
N ILE A 44 -1.32 6.54 -4.99
CA ILE A 44 -0.58 7.42 -4.08
C ILE A 44 -1.43 8.64 -3.68
N SER A 45 -2.14 9.26 -4.64
CA SER A 45 -3.08 10.35 -4.34
C SER A 45 -4.19 9.91 -3.39
N ALA A 46 -4.75 8.70 -3.59
CA ALA A 46 -5.77 8.14 -2.71
C ALA A 46 -5.25 7.85 -1.29
N MET A 47 -4.02 7.34 -1.17
CA MET A 47 -3.32 7.13 0.11
C MET A 47 -3.12 8.45 0.86
N ASN A 48 -2.59 9.46 0.17
CA ASN A 48 -2.35 10.79 0.74
C ASN A 48 -3.64 11.43 1.26
N ALA A 49 -4.75 11.27 0.54
CA ALA A 49 -6.06 11.76 0.96
C ALA A 49 -6.61 11.05 2.21
N ARG A 50 -6.12 9.85 2.51
CA ARG A 50 -6.63 8.94 3.55
C ARG A 50 -5.63 8.64 4.66
N LYS A 51 -4.48 9.31 4.69
CA LYS A 51 -3.40 9.08 5.68
C LYS A 51 -3.88 9.02 7.13
N ALA A 52 -4.88 9.84 7.49
CA ALA A 52 -5.45 9.86 8.83
C ALA A 52 -6.27 8.59 9.13
N THR A 53 -7.07 8.12 8.16
CA THR A 53 -7.91 6.93 8.31
C THR A 53 -7.10 5.65 8.21
N THR A 54 -6.01 5.65 7.43
CA THR A 54 -5.07 4.53 7.32
C THR A 54 -3.99 4.56 8.41
N PHE A 55 -4.06 5.48 9.38
CA PHE A 55 -3.08 5.63 10.47
C PHE A 55 -1.62 5.62 9.99
N GLU A 56 -1.35 6.33 8.89
CA GLU A 56 -0.04 6.39 8.25
C GLU A 56 1.04 6.92 9.21
N LYS A 57 2.19 6.26 9.22
CA LYS A 57 3.41 6.63 9.95
C LYS A 57 4.54 7.05 9.02
N SER A 58 4.59 6.50 7.82
CA SER A 58 5.46 6.97 6.74
C SER A 58 4.72 6.96 5.41
N PRO A 59 4.97 7.97 4.56
CA PRO A 59 4.27 8.11 3.29
C PRO A 59 4.60 6.96 2.34
N CYS A 60 3.68 6.70 1.42
CA CYS A 60 3.91 5.80 0.29
C CYS A 60 5.00 6.39 -0.63
N GLN A 61 6.15 5.72 -0.71
CA GLN A 61 7.32 6.17 -1.46
C GLN A 61 7.99 5.01 -2.19
N PRO A 62 8.69 5.25 -3.32
CA PRO A 62 9.43 4.21 -4.02
C PRO A 62 10.44 3.50 -3.11
N ASP A 63 10.53 2.17 -3.21
CA ASP A 63 11.55 1.38 -2.52
C ASP A 63 11.88 0.11 -3.32
N VAL A 64 12.99 0.17 -4.05
CA VAL A 64 13.50 -0.96 -4.85
C VAL A 64 14.39 -1.91 -4.05
N ALA A 65 14.74 -1.58 -2.80
CA ALA A 65 15.59 -2.43 -1.97
C ALA A 65 14.84 -3.64 -1.41
N LEU A 66 13.52 -3.49 -1.18
CA LEU A 66 12.65 -4.57 -0.71
C LEU A 66 12.24 -5.55 -1.81
N CYS A 67 12.11 -5.05 -3.05
CA CYS A 67 11.84 -5.84 -4.23
C CYS A 67 12.40 -5.12 -5.46
N PHE A 68 13.25 -5.80 -6.23
CA PHE A 68 13.87 -5.29 -7.46
C PHE A 68 12.86 -5.16 -8.62
N HIS A 69 11.77 -4.44 -8.40
CA HIS A 69 10.77 -4.09 -9.41
C HIS A 69 10.59 -2.56 -9.42
N PRO A 70 10.59 -1.90 -10.59
CA PRO A 70 10.66 -0.44 -10.70
C PRO A 70 9.46 0.29 -10.09
N HIS A 71 8.30 -0.38 -10.01
CA HIS A 71 7.10 0.17 -9.39
C HIS A 71 6.84 -0.38 -7.98
N THR A 72 7.89 -0.79 -7.26
CA THR A 72 7.77 -1.12 -5.83
C THR A 72 7.77 0.16 -5.00
N HIS A 73 6.78 0.26 -4.11
CA HIS A 73 6.66 1.32 -3.13
C HIS A 73 6.53 0.71 -1.74
N ARG A 74 6.84 1.49 -0.72
CA ARG A 74 6.57 1.15 0.68
C ARG A 74 5.79 2.25 1.36
N SER A 75 4.98 1.86 2.33
CA SER A 75 4.35 2.74 3.32
C SER A 75 4.39 2.07 4.69
N SER A 76 4.16 2.81 5.77
CA SER A 76 3.98 2.20 7.09
C SER A 76 2.77 2.75 7.81
N HIS A 77 2.11 1.89 8.58
CA HIS A 77 0.83 2.17 9.20
C HIS A 77 0.78 1.60 10.61
N LEU A 78 0.09 2.29 11.52
CA LEU A 78 -0.21 1.73 12.83
C LEU A 78 -1.40 0.77 12.71
N GLN A 79 -1.21 -0.48 13.11
CA GLN A 79 -2.32 -1.41 13.23
C GLN A 79 -3.18 -1.06 14.45
N ARG A 80 -4.50 -0.99 14.22
CA ARG A 80 -5.49 -0.68 15.23
C ARG A 80 -5.45 -1.74 16.34
N GLU A 81 -5.66 -1.31 17.58
CA GLU A 81 -5.73 -2.15 18.79
C GLU A 81 -4.45 -2.89 19.23
N ILE A 82 -3.46 -3.06 18.35
CA ILE A 82 -2.23 -3.83 18.64
C ILE A 82 -1.06 -2.88 18.94
N ASN A 83 -1.20 -1.60 18.59
CA ASN A 83 -0.15 -0.59 18.69
C ASN A 83 1.16 -1.02 18.01
N ASN A 84 1.04 -1.82 16.94
CA ASN A 84 2.15 -2.32 16.15
C ASN A 84 2.22 -1.56 14.82
N VAL A 85 3.44 -1.24 14.33
CA VAL A 85 3.60 -0.61 13.02
C VAL A 85 3.86 -1.70 11.99
N ILE A 86 3.01 -1.76 10.97
CA ILE A 86 3.18 -2.63 9.80
C ILE A 86 3.74 -1.84 8.63
N THR A 87 4.77 -2.38 7.97
CA THR A 87 5.29 -1.87 6.70
C THR A 87 4.59 -2.59 5.55
N LEU A 88 3.92 -1.85 4.68
CA LEU A 88 3.29 -2.40 3.49
C LEU A 88 4.19 -2.21 2.28
N VAL A 89 4.48 -3.31 1.58
CA VAL A 89 5.18 -3.31 0.30
C VAL A 89 4.14 -3.36 -0.81
N HIS A 90 4.04 -2.29 -1.59
CA HIS A 90 3.13 -2.17 -2.72
C HIS A 90 3.89 -2.47 -4.01
N VAL A 91 3.58 -3.59 -4.66
CA VAL A 91 4.15 -3.95 -5.95
C VAL A 91 3.09 -3.71 -7.01
N PHE A 92 3.38 -2.84 -7.98
CA PHE A 92 2.49 -2.58 -9.11
C PHE A 92 3.03 -3.26 -10.37
N LEU A 93 2.22 -4.12 -10.99
CA LEU A 93 2.59 -4.87 -12.19
C LEU A 93 1.84 -4.36 -13.42
N ASP A 94 2.52 -4.31 -14.55
CA ASP A 94 1.94 -4.07 -15.87
C ASP A 94 1.76 -5.39 -16.60
N PHE A 95 0.54 -5.67 -17.05
CA PHE A 95 0.19 -6.82 -17.88
C PHE A 95 -0.47 -6.39 -19.21
N SER A 96 -0.37 -5.11 -19.56
CA SER A 96 -0.89 -4.58 -20.82
C SER A 96 0.00 -4.86 -22.04
#